data_AF-A0A158EYQ2-F1
#
_entry.id   AF-A0A158EYQ2-F1
#
_cell.length_a   1.000
_cell.length_b   1.000
_cell.length_c   1.000
_cell.angle_alpha   90.00
_cell.angle_beta   90.00
_cell.angle_gamma   90.00
#
_symmetry.space_group_name_H-M   'P 1'
#
loop_
_entity.id
_entity.type
_entity.pdbx_description
1 polymer ?
#
loop_
_entity_poly.entity_id
_entity_poly.type
_entity_poly.pdbx_seq_one_letter_code
_entity_poly.pdbx_strand_id
1 'polypeptide(L)' 'MNNPTATAFRNLVLAADETLHLLCRLRGITIDDLSEDALEAFFFEALDDEFWMGSR' A
#
# COMPACT_ATOMS: atom_id res chain seq x y z
N MET A 1 -18.81 12.05 -3.84
CA MET A 1 -17.62 11.40 -3.24
C MET A 1 -17.56 11.76 -1.78
N ASN A 2 -17.79 10.79 -0.88
CA ASN A 2 -17.50 11.00 0.53
C ASN A 2 -15.99 10.87 0.69
N ASN A 3 -15.32 11.97 1.04
CA ASN A 3 -13.91 11.90 1.40
C ASN A 3 -13.77 10.91 2.56
N PRO A 4 -12.84 9.95 2.49
CA PRO A 4 -12.59 9.06 3.61
C PRO A 4 -12.31 9.90 4.85
N THR A 5 -12.85 9.47 6.00
CA THR A 5 -12.55 10.15 7.26
C THR A 5 -11.05 10.06 7.52
N ALA A 6 -10.48 11.04 8.23
CA ALA A 6 -9.05 11.03 8.56
C ALA A 6 -8.61 9.70 9.23
N THR A 7 -9.49 9.08 10.01
CA THR A 7 -9.29 7.76 10.60
C THR A 7 -9.22 6.65 9.56
N ALA A 8 -10.13 6.63 8.58
CA ALA A 8 -10.12 5.63 7.51
C ALA A 8 -8.85 5.73 6.66
N PHE A 9 -8.43 6.96 6.32
CA PHE A 9 -7.18 7.20 5.62
C PHE A 9 -5.96 6.71 6.41
N ARG A 10 -5.86 7.05 7.70
CA ARG A 10 -4.78 6.58 8.58
C ARG A 10 -4.72 5.04 8.65
N ASN A 11 -5.87 4.38 8.78
CA ASN A 11 -5.91 2.92 8.85
C ASN A 11 -5.41 2.27 7.54
N LEU A 12 -5.74 2.87 6.39
CA LEU A 12 -5.25 2.40 5.10
C LEU A 12 -3.73 2.55 4.96
N VAL A 13 -3.16 3.67 5.40
CA VAL A 13 -1.70 3.87 5.38
C VAL A 13 -0.99 2.82 6.23
N LEU A 14 -1.53 2.49 7.41
CA LEU A 14 -0.96 1.44 8.27
C LEU A 14 -1.05 0.06 7.63
N ALA A 15 -2.20 -0.28 7.02
CA ALA A 15 -2.37 -1.57 6.36
C ALA A 15 -1.44 -1.73 5.15
N ALA A 16 -1.22 -0.65 4.38
CA ALA A 16 -0.26 -0.62 3.30
C ALA A 16 1.17 -0.83 3.82
N ASP A 17 1.56 -0.11 4.87
CA ASP A 17 2.88 -0.27 5.51
C ASP A 17 3.14 -1.72 5.96
N GLU A 18 2.20 -2.34 6.67
CA GLU A 18 2.31 -3.72 7.13
C GLU A 18 2.39 -4.72 5.95
N THR A 19 1.60 -4.49 4.89
CA THR A 19 1.58 -5.35 3.70
C THR A 19 2.90 -5.27 2.95
N LEU A 20 3.47 -4.07 2.81
CA LEU A 20 4.76 -3.87 2.16
C LEU A 20 5.89 -4.60 2.90
N HIS A 21 5.93 -4.47 4.24
CA HIS A 21 6.89 -5.21 5.06
C HIS A 21 6.80 -6.73 4.86
N LEU A 22 5.58 -7.27 4.75
CA LEU A 22 5.37 -8.70 4.49
C LEU A 22 5.91 -9.10 3.11
N LEU A 23 5.61 -8.32 2.06
CA LEU A 23 6.08 -8.59 0.70
C LEU A 23 7.61 -8.55 0.59
N CYS A 24 8.24 -7.56 1.24
CA CYS A 24 9.71 -7.48 1.31
C CYS A 24 10.31 -8.74 1.93
N ARG A 25 9.75 -9.19 3.06
CA ARG A 25 10.19 -10.42 3.74
C ARG A 25 10.03 -11.66 2.86
N LEU A 26 8.92 -11.78 2.13
CA LEU A 26 8.68 -12.90 1.22
C LEU A 26 9.68 -12.94 0.05
N ARG A 27 10.18 -11.78 -0.37
CA ARG A 27 11.19 -11.64 -1.44
C ARG A 27 12.64 -11.66 -0.91
N GLY A 28 12.83 -11.74 0.40
CA GLY A 28 14.16 -11.71 1.01
C GLY A 28 14.88 -10.37 0.88
N ILE A 29 14.13 -9.28 0.71
CA ILE A 29 14.64 -7.90 0.65
C ILE A 29 14.28 -7.15 1.93
N THR A 30 15.05 -6.14 2.30
CA THR A 30 14.67 -5.24 3.39
C THR A 30 13.90 -4.04 2.83
N ILE A 31 13.00 -3.46 3.63
CA ILE A 31 12.21 -2.30 3.17
C ILE A 31 13.11 -1.09 2.89
N ASP A 32 14.23 -0.96 3.63
CA ASP A 32 15.21 0.10 3.47
C ASP A 32 15.97 0.03 2.12
N ASP A 33 15.90 -1.12 1.44
CA ASP A 33 16.49 -1.31 0.11
C ASP A 33 15.56 -0.87 -1.04
N LEU A 34 14.30 -0.49 -0.74
CA LEU A 34 13.37 0.00 -1.75
C LEU A 34 13.67 1.44 -2.13
N SER A 35 13.60 1.75 -3.43
CA SER A 35 13.62 3.14 -3.89
C SER A 35 12.32 3.85 -3.52
N GLU A 36 12.38 5.18 -3.43
CA GLU A 36 11.18 6.02 -3.23
C GLU A 36 10.11 5.73 -4.29
N ASP A 37 10.51 5.56 -5.56
CA ASP A 37 9.59 5.20 -6.66
C ASP A 37 8.85 3.87 -6.40
N ALA A 38 9.53 2.88 -5.80
CA ALA A 38 8.93 1.57 -5.51
C ALA A 38 7.94 1.64 -4.33
N LEU A 39 8.23 2.49 -3.34
CA LEU A 39 7.31 2.79 -2.25
C LEU A 39 6.07 3.51 -2.78
N GLU A 40 6.28 4.52 -3.62
CA GLU A 40 5.22 5.32 -4.23
C GLU A 40 4.26 4.44 -5.04
N ALA A 41 4.78 3.59 -5.92
CA ALA A 41 3.96 2.65 -6.70
C ALA A 41 3.10 1.75 -5.80
N PHE A 42 3.66 1.21 -4.72
CA PHE A 42 2.92 0.35 -3.80
C PHE A 42 1.74 1.07 -3.13
N PHE A 43 1.95 2.30 -2.64
CA PHE A 43 0.87 3.06 -2.00
C PHE A 43 -0.22 3.47 -2.99
N PHE A 44 0.15 3.89 -4.20
CA PHE A 44 -0.84 4.30 -5.20
C PHE A 44 -1.61 3.11 -5.78
N GLU A 45 -0.96 1.97 -6.01
CA GLU A 45 -1.66 0.73 -6.38
C GLU A 45 -2.65 0.27 -5.30
N ALA A 46 -2.28 0.41 -4.02
CA ALA A 46 -3.18 0.05 -2.91
C ALA A 46 -4.39 1.01 -2.78
N LEU A 47 -4.22 2.26 -3.20
CA LEU A 47 -5.25 3.31 -3.21
C LEU A 47 -6.12 3.29 -4.47
N ASP A 48 -5.70 2.62 -5.53
CA ASP A 48 -6.45 2.55 -6.76
C ASP A 48 -7.68 1.65 -6.59
N ASP A 49 -8.86 2.25 -6.64
CA ASP A 49 -10.15 1.56 -6.54
C ASP A 49 -10.31 0.51 -7.67
N GLU A 50 -9.68 0.70 -8.84
CA GLU A 50 -9.73 -0.28 -9.94
C GLU A 50 -9.01 -1.59 -9.61
N PHE A 51 -7.95 -1.55 -8.80
CA PHE A 51 -7.25 -2.75 -8.33
C PHE A 51 -8.18 -3.64 -7.47
N TRP A 52 -9.01 -3.02 -6.62
CA TRP A 52 -9.99 -3.72 -5.79
C TRP A 52 -11.28 -4.10 -6.54
N MET A 53 -11.61 -3.38 -7.63
CA MET A 53 -12.79 -3.65 -8.46
C MET A 53 -12.53 -4.74 -9.53
N GLY A 54 -11.27 -5.05 -9.84
CA GLY A 54 -10.85 -6.00 -10.87
C GLY A 54 -10.69 -7.47 -10.44
N SER A 55 -10.85 -7.80 -9.15
CA SER A 55 -10.74 -9.19 -8.65
C SER A 55 -12.05 -10.00 -8.70
N ARG A 56 -12.88 -9.82 -9.74
CA ARG A 56 -14.08 -10.66 -9.98
C ARG A 56 -13.89 -11.63 -11.13
#